data_AF-A0A954L8U2-F1
#
_entry.id   AF-A0A954L8U2-F1
#
_cell.length_a   1.000
_cell.length_b   1.000
_cell.length_c   1.000
_cell.angle_alpha   90.00
_cell.angle_beta   90.00
_cell.angle_gamma   90.00
#
_symmetry.space_group_name_H-M   'P 1'
#
loop_
_entity.id
_entity.type
_entity.pdbx_description
1 polymer ?
#
loop_
_entity_poly.entity_id
_entity_poly.type
_entity_poly.pdbx_seq_one_letter_code
_entity_poly.pdbx_strand_id
1 'polypeptide(L)' 'MLLISSSEAAWTPEEWTACVVKSSGICHQLATRGEFIAAAPLHPAATATTVRIQQGRPLITTGPFAETTEQLGGFYLID' A
#
# COMPACT_ATOMS: atom_id res chain seq x y z
N MET A 1 5.58 -10.79 -4.71
CA MET A 1 4.98 -9.48 -4.33
C MET A 1 3.51 -9.69 -4.03
N LEU A 2 3.06 -9.27 -2.86
CA LEU A 2 1.67 -9.33 -2.40
C LEU A 2 1.15 -7.90 -2.23
N LEU A 3 -0.01 -7.62 -2.81
CA LEU A 3 -0.67 -6.32 -2.73
C LEU A 3 -1.84 -6.39 -1.74
N ILE A 4 -1.98 -5.36 -0.92
CA ILE A 4 -3.05 -5.23 0.06
C ILE A 4 -4.03 -4.20 -0.50
N SER A 5 -5.21 -4.67 -0.91
CA SER A 5 -6.29 -3.83 -1.38
C SER A 5 -7.43 -3.87 -0.38
N SER A 6 -7.94 -2.70 -0.02
CA SER A 6 -9.13 -2.57 0.82
C SER A 6 -9.78 -1.21 0.59
N SER A 7 -11.05 -1.08 0.94
CA SER A 7 -11.65 0.25 1.12
C SER A 7 -10.95 0.97 2.28
N GLU A 8 -10.60 2.24 2.09
CA GLU A 8 -10.00 3.08 3.14
C GLU A 8 -10.95 3.30 4.34
N ALA A 9 -12.25 3.14 4.13
CA ALA A 9 -13.27 3.25 5.18
C ALA A 9 -13.56 1.91 5.88
N ALA A 10 -12.85 0.83 5.55
CA ALA A 10 -13.17 -0.51 6.06
C ALA A 10 -12.70 -0.77 7.50
N TRP A 11 -11.91 0.13 8.10
CA TRP A 11 -11.24 -0.10 9.38
C TRP A 11 -11.48 1.04 10.35
N THR A 12 -11.64 0.72 11.63
CA THR A 12 -11.50 1.71 12.71
C THR A 12 -10.01 1.99 12.99
N PRO A 13 -9.67 3.12 13.65
CA PRO A 13 -8.30 3.40 14.08
C PRO A 13 -7.70 2.29 14.96
N GLU A 14 -8.52 1.66 15.81
CA GLU A 14 -8.11 0.56 16.68
C GLU A 14 -7.78 -0.71 15.89
N GLU A 15 -8.65 -1.08 14.93
CA GLU A 15 -8.43 -2.23 14.05
C GLU A 15 -7.19 -2.02 13.18
N TRP A 16 -6.99 -0.81 12.66
CA TRP A 16 -5.79 -0.44 11.91
C TRP A 16 -4.53 -0.61 12.74
N THR A 17 -4.53 -0.08 13.97
CA THR A 17 -3.38 -0.19 14.88
C THR A 17 -3.06 -1.66 15.19
N ALA A 18 -4.08 -2.47 15.49
CA ALA A 18 -3.91 -3.89 15.71
C ALA A 18 -3.34 -4.62 14.48
N CYS A 19 -3.80 -4.23 13.28
CA CYS A 19 -3.30 -4.76 12.01
C CYS A 19 -1.80 -4.46 11.82
N VAL A 20 -1.39 -3.21 12.06
CA VAL A 20 0.01 -2.78 11.93
C VAL A 20 0.93 -3.54 12.89
N VAL A 21 0.50 -3.75 14.14
CA VAL A 21 1.27 -4.53 15.11
C VAL A 21 1.42 -5.98 14.64
N LYS A 22 0.33 -6.62 14.20
CA LYS A 22 0.35 -8.00 13.70
C LYS A 22 1.22 -8.13 12.45
N SER A 23 1.06 -7.21 11.49
CA SER A 23 1.85 -7.10 10.26
C SER A 23 3.35 -7.04 10.57
N SER A 24 3.74 -6.20 11.53
CA SER A 24 5.15 -6.06 11.94
C SER A 24 5.74 -7.38 12.49
N GLY A 25 4.94 -8.13 13.26
CA GLY A 25 5.32 -9.46 13.72
C GLY A 25 5.53 -10.47 12.57
N ILE A 26 4.68 -10.42 11.54
CA ILE A 26 4.82 -11.27 10.34
C ILE A 26 6.09 -10.91 9.58
N CYS A 27 6.39 -9.62 9.38
CA CYS A 27 7.64 -9.17 8.76
C CYS A 27 8.86 -9.74 9.50
N HIS A 28 8.87 -9.69 10.83
CA HIS A 28 9.96 -10.24 11.62
C HIS A 28 10.11 -11.75 11.43
N GLN A 29 9.01 -12.51 11.41
CA GLN A 29 9.02 -13.95 11.17
C GLN A 29 9.52 -14.32 9.76
N LEU A 30 9.16 -13.54 8.74
CA LEU A 30 9.67 -13.75 7.38
C LEU A 30 11.15 -13.41 7.29
N ALA A 31 11.59 -12.36 8.01
CA ALA A 31 12.99 -11.99 8.07
C ALA A 31 13.86 -13.06 8.74
N THR A 32 13.38 -13.72 9.79
CA THR A 32 14.13 -14.84 10.42
C THR A 32 14.29 -16.05 9.51
N ARG A 33 13.45 -16.18 8.49
CA ARG A 33 13.52 -17.24 7.46
C ARG A 33 14.33 -16.84 6.23
N GLY A 34 14.76 -15.57 6.14
CA GLY A 34 15.44 -15.03 4.95
C GLY A 34 14.49 -14.74 3.77
N GLU A 35 13.18 -14.76 3.99
CA GLU A 35 12.16 -14.59 2.94
C GLU A 35 11.71 -13.12 2.79
N PHE A 36 12.04 -12.25 3.75
CA PHE A 36 11.59 -10.85 3.75
C PHE A 36 12.48 -9.94 2.91
N ILE A 37 11.89 -9.26 1.92
CA ILE A 37 12.60 -8.24 1.11
C ILE A 37 12.19 -6.83 1.54
N ALA A 38 10.88 -6.52 1.54
CA ALA A 38 10.36 -5.21 1.96
C ALA A 38 8.87 -5.28 2.29
N ALA A 39 8.35 -4.33 3.08
CA ALA A 39 6.92 -4.10 3.22
C ALA A 39 6.66 -2.64 3.58
N ALA A 40 5.55 -2.09 3.10
CA ALA A 40 5.12 -0.75 3.46
C ALA A 40 3.59 -0.62 3.43
N PRO A 41 2.96 -0.10 4.50
CA PRO A 41 1.64 0.51 4.37
C PRO A 41 1.77 1.81 3.56
N LEU A 42 0.74 2.14 2.79
CA LEU A 42 0.66 3.38 2.02
C LEU A 42 -0.24 4.39 2.73
N HIS A 43 0.00 5.66 2.44
CA HIS A 43 -0.93 6.74 2.80
C HIS A 43 -2.22 6.66 1.97
N PRO A 44 -3.30 7.34 2.39
CA PRO A 44 -4.54 7.37 1.62
C PRO A 44 -4.31 7.77 0.15
N ALA A 45 -5.06 7.18 -0.77
CA ALA A 45 -4.99 7.39 -2.20
C ALA A 45 -5.12 8.86 -2.60
N ALA A 46 -5.85 9.65 -1.81
CA ALA A 46 -5.96 11.10 -1.99
C ALA A 46 -4.61 11.84 -1.86
N THR A 47 -3.63 11.27 -1.17
CA THR A 47 -2.26 11.82 -1.06
C THR A 47 -1.38 11.49 -2.26
N ALA A 48 -1.82 10.58 -3.14
CA ALA A 48 -1.05 10.19 -4.29
C ALA A 48 -0.93 11.32 -5.32
N THR A 49 0.10 11.24 -6.15
CA THR A 49 0.24 12.07 -7.35
C THR A 49 0.50 11.14 -8.52
N THR A 50 -0.33 11.25 -9.54
CA THR A 50 -0.25 10.45 -10.75
C THR A 50 0.47 11.23 -11.84
N VAL A 51 1.44 10.60 -12.48
CA VAL A 51 2.15 11.14 -13.66
C VAL A 51 1.85 10.26 -14.86
N ARG A 52 1.34 10.86 -15.94
CA ARG A 52 1.04 10.18 -17.21
C ARG A 52 1.80 10.84 -18.34
N ILE A 53 2.44 10.06 -19.20
CA ILE A 53 3.06 10.60 -20.42
C ILE A 53 2.03 10.63 -21.54
N GLN A 54 1.79 11.81 -22.10
CA GLN A 54 0.90 12.02 -23.24
C GLN A 54 1.62 12.87 -24.29
N GLN A 55 1.72 12.37 -25.52
CA GLN A 55 2.44 13.05 -26.62
C GLN A 55 3.87 13.49 -26.25
N GLY A 56 4.58 12.66 -25.49
CA GLY A 56 5.95 12.94 -25.05
C GLY A 56 6.08 13.98 -23.94
N ARG A 57 4.96 14.43 -23.32
CA ARG A 57 4.96 15.38 -22.21
C ARG A 57 4.32 14.77 -20.95
N PRO A 58 4.82 15.09 -19.75
CA PRO A 58 4.20 14.66 -18.51
C PRO A 58 2.93 15.47 -18.21
N LEU A 59 1.85 14.76 -17.91
CA LEU A 59 0.64 15.27 -17.29
C LEU A 59 0.65 14.80 -15.83
N ILE A 60 0.58 15.74 -14.89
CA ILE A 60 0.63 15.47 -13.45
C ILE A 60 -0.74 15.79 -12.86
N THR A 61 -1.32 14.84 -12.13
CA THR A 61 -2.63 14.99 -11.47
C THR A 61 -2.53 14.54 -10.02
N THR A 62 -3.19 15.25 -9.11
CA THR A 62 -3.35 14.82 -7.72
C THR A 62 -4.35 13.66 -7.67
N GLY A 63 -4.13 12.72 -6.75
CA GLY A 63 -4.95 11.54 -6.55
C GLY A 63 -4.40 10.28 -7.23
N PRO A 64 -5.11 9.15 -7.04
CA PRO A 64 -4.67 7.85 -7.53
C PRO A 64 -4.73 7.77 -9.06
N PHE A 65 -4.12 6.71 -9.61
CA PHE A 65 -4.12 6.46 -11.05
C PHE A 65 -5.53 6.26 -11.63
N ALA A 66 -6.42 5.67 -10.83
CA ALA A 66 -7.82 5.44 -11.15
C ALA A 66 -8.65 5.50 -9.86
N GLU A 67 -9.91 5.92 -9.98
CA GLU A 67 -10.89 5.78 -8.91
C GLU A 67 -11.40 4.33 -8.88
N THR A 68 -11.36 3.72 -7.70
CA THR A 68 -11.70 2.30 -7.49
C THR A 68 -12.50 2.16 -6.20
N THR A 69 -13.25 1.07 -6.07
CA THR A 69 -13.96 0.75 -4.81
C THR A 69 -12.99 0.37 -3.69
N GLU A 70 -11.88 -0.28 -4.03
CA GLU A 70 -10.80 -0.65 -3.11
C GLU A 70 -9.51 0.02 -3.56
N GLN A 71 -8.80 0.63 -2.62
CA GLN A 71 -7.52 1.29 -2.87
C GLN A 71 -6.36 0.37 -2.49
N LEU A 72 -5.21 0.59 -3.11
CA LEU A 72 -3.97 -0.06 -2.69
C LEU A 72 -3.50 0.56 -1.37
N GLY A 73 -3.62 -0.19 -0.28
CA GLY A 73 -3.25 0.25 1.06
C GLY A 73 -1.85 -0.17 1.50
N GLY A 74 -1.16 -1.05 0.76
CA GLY A 74 0.16 -1.53 1.13
C GLY A 74 0.66 -2.70 0.29
N PHE A 75 1.90 -3.12 0.54
CA PHE A 75 2.47 -4.30 -0.10
C PHE A 75 3.44 -5.05 0.81
N TYR A 76 3.66 -6.32 0.48
CA TYR A 76 4.80 -7.11 0.91
C TYR A 76 5.59 -7.57 -0.31
N LEU A 77 6.90 -7.47 -0.22
CA LEU A 77 7.86 -8.07 -1.12
C LEU A 77 8.61 -9.14 -0.33
N ILE A 78 8.51 -10.36 -0.83
CA ILE A 78 9.07 -11.59 -0.27
C ILE A 78 9.71 -12.38 -1.42
N ASP A 79 10.69 -13.21 -1.08
CA ASP A 79 11.37 -14.12 -2.02
C ASP A 79 10.50 -15.34 -2.37
#